data_AF-A0A942SVW1-F1
#
_entry.id   AF-A0A942SVW1-F1
#
_cell.length_a   1.000
_cell.length_b   1.000
_cell.length_c   1.000
_cell.angle_alpha   90.00
_cell.angle_beta   90.00
_cell.angle_gamma   90.00
#
_symmetry.space_group_name_H-M   'P 1'
#
loop_
_entity.id
_entity.type
_entity.pdbx_description
1 polymer ?
#
loop_
_entity_poly.entity_id
_entity_poly.type
_entity_poly.pdbx_seq_one_letter_code
_entity_poly.pdbx_strand_id
1 'polypeptide(L)' 'MGNRLFQEARRFVESAKTAGPGERDTAVAKAKNALSSAYANTTVAEQRQLQEMQQELDQIQ' A
#
# COMPACT_ATOMS: atom_id res chain seq x y z
N MET A 1 -14.57 -14.15 -0.30
CA MET A 1 -14.80 -12.75 -0.67
C MET A 1 -13.57 -11.96 -0.25
N GLY A 2 -12.74 -11.53 -1.19
CA GLY A 2 -11.49 -10.81 -0.88
C GLY A 2 -11.76 -9.33 -0.62
N ASN A 3 -11.09 -8.76 0.40
CA ASN A 3 -11.25 -7.36 0.73
C ASN A 3 -10.72 -6.48 -0.41
N ARG A 4 -11.62 -5.70 -1.03
CA ARG A 4 -11.27 -4.85 -2.19
C ARG A 4 -10.23 -3.80 -1.82
N LEU A 5 -10.33 -3.20 -0.63
CA LEU A 5 -9.38 -2.18 -0.18
C LEU A 5 -7.99 -2.79 0.05
N PHE A 6 -7.92 -4.00 0.57
CA PHE A 6 -6.65 -4.73 0.70
C PHE A 6 -5.98 -4.97 -0.66
N GLN A 7 -6.76 -5.46 -1.63
CA GLN A 7 -6.25 -5.71 -2.99
C GLN A 7 -5.79 -4.42 -3.68
N GLU A 8 -6.53 -3.34 -3.48
CA GLU A 8 -6.21 -2.02 -4.02
C GLU A 8 -4.92 -1.45 -3.40
N ALA A 9 -4.80 -1.51 -2.07
CA ALA A 9 -3.60 -1.07 -1.37
C ALA A 9 -2.35 -1.84 -1.86
N ARG A 10 -2.46 -3.16 -2.00
CA ARG A 10 -1.39 -3.99 -2.57
C ARG A 10 -1.00 -3.55 -3.98
N ARG A 11 -1.97 -3.26 -4.86
CA ARG A 11 -1.68 -2.80 -6.24
C ARG A 11 -0.92 -1.47 -6.24
N PHE A 12 -1.31 -0.53 -5.38
CA PHE A 12 -0.61 0.75 -5.30
C PHE A 12 0.80 0.61 -4.73
N VAL A 13 1.01 -0.27 -3.74
CA VAL A 13 2.34 -0.58 -3.20
C VAL A 13 3.26 -1.12 -4.31
N GLU A 14 2.77 -2.10 -5.08
CA GLU A 14 3.54 -2.66 -6.20
C GLU A 14 3.83 -1.62 -7.28
N SER A 15 2.84 -0.78 -7.61
CA SER A 15 3.02 0.34 -8.54
C SER A 15 4.08 1.33 -8.06
N ALA A 16 4.16 1.62 -6.76
CA ALA A 16 5.15 2.52 -6.18
C ALA A 16 6.56 1.92 -6.23
N LYS A 17 6.70 0.61 -6.00
CA LYS A 17 7.99 -0.10 -6.12
C LYS A 17 8.56 -0.01 -7.53
N THR A 18 7.71 -0.13 -8.55
CA THR A 18 8.10 -0.09 -9.97
C THR A 18 8.10 1.31 -10.60
N ALA A 19 7.62 2.33 -9.88
CA ALA A 19 7.55 3.69 -10.41
C ALA A 19 8.94 4.29 -10.66
N GLY A 20 9.08 5.01 -11.77
CA GLY A 20 10.30 5.75 -12.10
C GLY A 20 10.55 6.92 -11.14
N PRO A 21 11.77 7.48 -11.09
CA PRO A 21 12.14 8.52 -10.13
C PRO A 21 11.22 9.75 -10.13
N GLY A 22 10.69 10.16 -11.28
CA GLY A 22 9.78 11.31 -11.39
C GLY A 22 8.34 11.06 -10.93
N GLU A 23 7.93 9.80 -10.78
CA GLU A 23 6.56 9.42 -10.39
C GLU A 23 6.52 8.73 -9.02
N ARG A 24 7.68 8.38 -8.45
CA ARG A 24 7.81 7.59 -7.23
C ARG A 24 7.12 8.23 -6.05
N ASP A 25 7.37 9.51 -5.76
CA ASP A 25 6.73 10.23 -4.65
C ASP A 25 5.20 10.22 -4.75
N THR A 26 4.67 10.42 -5.96
CA THR A 26 3.21 10.43 -6.18
C THR A 26 2.62 9.03 -6.03
N ALA A 27 3.32 8.01 -6.51
CA ALA A 27 2.89 6.62 -6.35
C ALA A 27 2.95 6.18 -4.88
N VAL A 28 4.00 6.55 -4.16
CA VAL A 28 4.15 6.31 -2.72
C VAL A 28 3.03 6.98 -1.92
N ALA A 29 2.70 8.24 -2.22
CA ALA A 29 1.62 8.96 -1.55
C ALA A 29 0.25 8.30 -1.77
N LYS A 30 -0.04 7.82 -2.99
CA LYS A 30 -1.26 7.07 -3.29
C LYS A 30 -1.31 5.74 -2.52
N ALA A 31 -0.19 5.02 -2.49
CA ALA A 31 -0.11 3.75 -1.79
C ALA A 31 -0.30 3.91 -0.27
N LYS A 32 0.30 4.95 0.35
CA LYS A 32 0.08 5.27 1.77
C LYS A 32 -1.39 5.58 2.09
N ASN A 33 -2.08 6.32 1.23
CA ASN A 33 -3.52 6.60 1.39
C ASN A 33 -4.38 5.31 1.28
N ALA A 34 -4.08 4.46 0.31
CA ALA A 34 -4.78 3.20 0.12
C ALA A 34 -4.55 2.24 1.29
N LEU A 35 -3.31 2.14 1.79
CA LEU A 35 -2.97 1.35 2.99
C LEU A 35 -3.75 1.82 4.21
N SER A 36 -3.82 3.14 4.46
CA SER A 36 -4.59 3.69 5.58
C SER A 36 -6.08 3.34 5.47
N SER A 37 -6.66 3.48 4.27
CA SER A 37 -8.06 3.13 4.01
C SER A 37 -8.32 1.63 4.20
N ALA A 38 -7.42 0.79 3.72
CA ALA A 38 -7.50 -0.65 3.89
C ALA A 38 -7.38 -1.07 5.34
N TYR A 39 -6.45 -0.49 6.10
CA TYR A 39 -6.18 -0.86 7.50
C TYR A 39 -7.41 -0.69 8.40
N ALA A 40 -8.18 0.38 8.17
CA ALA A 40 -9.41 0.64 8.91
C ALA A 40 -10.56 -0.34 8.59
N ASN A 41 -10.48 -1.07 7.47
CA ASN A 41 -11.58 -1.86 6.92
C ASN A 41 -11.23 -3.34 6.70
N THR A 42 -10.12 -3.84 7.25
CA THR A 42 -9.64 -5.22 7.10
C THR A 42 -9.57 -5.97 8.43
N THR A 43 -9.37 -7.27 8.35
CA THR A 43 -9.15 -8.13 9.54
C THR A 43 -7.78 -7.91 10.17
N VAL A 44 -7.58 -8.33 11.41
CA VAL A 44 -6.28 -8.26 12.11
C VAL A 44 -5.16 -8.98 11.33
N ALA A 45 -5.48 -10.08 10.65
CA ALA A 45 -4.51 -10.80 9.82
C ALA A 45 -4.06 -9.95 8.61
N GLU A 46 -5.01 -9.35 7.91
CA GLU A 46 -4.73 -8.46 6.77
C GLU A 46 -4.05 -7.15 7.21
N GLN A 47 -4.38 -6.62 8.40
CA GLN A 47 -3.70 -5.45 8.98
C GLN A 47 -2.20 -5.66 9.17
N ARG A 48 -1.77 -6.86 9.57
CA ARG A 48 -0.33 -7.20 9.65
C ARG A 48 0.32 -7.14 8.27
N GLN A 49 -0.32 -7.71 7.25
CA GLN A 49 0.17 -7.66 5.88
C GLN A 49 0.23 -6.22 5.34
N LEU A 50 -0.73 -5.36 5.71
CA LEU A 50 -0.71 -3.93 5.38
C LEU A 50 0.43 -3.18 6.07
N GLN A 51 0.77 -3.53 7.31
CA GLN A 51 1.92 -2.95 8.02
C GLN A 51 3.23 -3.34 7.35
N GLU A 52 3.39 -4.60 6.93
CA GLU A 52 4.58 -5.04 6.19
C GLU A 52 4.72 -4.25 4.87
N MET A 53 3.63 -4.11 4.11
CA MET A 53 3.63 -3.31 2.87
C MET A 53 3.96 -1.83 3.12
N GLN A 54 3.51 -1.27 4.25
CA GLN A 54 3.84 0.10 4.64
C GLN A 54 5.34 0.27 4.92
N GLN A 55 5.95 -0.71 5.59
CA GLN A 55 7.39 -0.72 5.85
C GLN A 55 8.19 -0.81 4.55
N GLU A 56 7.78 -1.68 3.62
CA GLU A 56 8.39 -1.77 2.29
C GLU A 56 8.33 -0.44 1.53
N LEU A 57 7.21 0.27 1.61
CA LEU A 57 7.04 1.59 1.00
C LEU A 57 7.97 2.64 1.59
N ASP A 58 8.19 2.61 2.91
CA ASP A 58 9.06 3.56 3.59
C ASP A 58 10.55 3.34 3.26
N GLN A 59 10.94 2.12 2.83
CA GLN A 59 12.30 1.83 2.38
C GLN A 59 12.60 2.36 0.97
N ILE A 60 11.56 2.66 0.18
CA ILE A 60 11.71 3.07 -1.22
C ILE A 60 11.33 4.53 -1.48
N GLN A 61 10.88 5.25 -0.46
CA GLN A 61 10.58 6.67 -0.50
C GLN A 61 11.87 7.48 -0.35
#